data_AF-X1ADX1-F1
#
_entry.id   AF-X1ADX1-F1
#
_cell.length_a   1.000
_cell.length_b   1.000
_cell.length_c   1.000
_cell.angle_alpha   90.00
_cell.angle_beta   90.00
_cell.angle_gamma   90.00
#
_symmetry.space_group_name_H-M   'P 1'
#
loop_
_entity.id
_entity.type
_entity.pdbx_description
1 polymer ?
#
loop_
_entity_poly.entity_id
_entity_poly.type
_entity_poly.pdbx_seq_one_letter_code
_entity_poly.pdbx_strand_id
1 'polypeptide(L)' 'MFRIRGNGAPKLKRSGKGDMLIKLKVVTPDKLSVKEKRLFMDLERVSKSDPRKKMFNSH' A
#
# COMPACT_ATOMS: atom_id res chain seq x y z
N MET A 1 -5.72 4.08 -3.22
CA MET A 1 -5.07 5.02 -4.16
C MET A 1 -5.23 6.41 -3.59
N PHE A 2 -4.14 7.16 -3.44
CA PHE A 2 -4.23 8.53 -2.92
C PHE A 2 -4.21 9.52 -4.08
N ARG A 3 -4.91 10.63 -3.89
CA ARG A 3 -5.07 11.69 -4.88
C ARG A 3 -4.76 13.03 -4.25
N ILE A 4 -3.81 13.75 -4.84
CA ILE A 4 -3.54 15.14 -4.48
C ILE A 4 -4.09 16.04 -5.60
N ARG A 5 -5.13 16.79 -5.27
CA ARG A 5 -5.82 17.65 -6.22
C ARG A 5 -4.94 18.81 -6.67
N GLY A 6 -4.95 19.14 -7.96
CA GLY A 6 -4.25 20.32 -8.50
C GLY A 6 -2.71 20.23 -8.54
N ASN A 7 -2.13 19.07 -8.22
CA ASN A 7 -0.68 18.82 -8.29
C ASN A 7 -0.26 17.98 -9.50
N GLY A 8 -1.16 17.73 -10.44
CA GLY A 8 -0.86 17.13 -11.73
C GLY A 8 -0.41 18.17 -12.77
N ALA A 9 -0.18 17.70 -13.99
CA ALA A 9 0.26 18.55 -15.09
C ALA A 9 -0.73 19.69 -15.42
N PRO A 10 -0.24 20.86 -15.89
CA PRO A 10 -1.11 21.93 -16.38
C PRO A 10 -1.93 21.47 -17.60
N LYS A 11 -3.16 21.97 -17.72
CA LYS A 11 -4.04 21.63 -18.85
C LYS A 11 -3.66 22.43 -20.10
N LEU A 12 -3.48 21.75 -21.23
CA LEU A 12 -2.95 22.34 -22.48
C LEU A 12 -3.86 23.41 -23.13
N LYS A 13 -5.18 23.36 -22.89
CA LYS A 13 -6.18 24.25 -23.52
C LYS A 13 -7.17 24.88 -22.52
N ARG A 14 -6.91 24.78 -21.21
CA ARG A 14 -7.80 25.27 -20.14
C ARG A 14 -6.97 25.76 -18.96
N SER A 15 -7.53 26.69 -18.17
CA SER A 15 -6.95 27.06 -16.88
C SER A 15 -6.97 25.89 -15.89
N GLY A 16 -5.97 25.82 -15.03
CA GLY A 16 -5.85 24.86 -13.94
C GLY A 16 -4.89 23.69 -14.17
N LYS A 17 -4.63 22.96 -13.09
CA LYS A 17 -3.76 21.78 -13.04
C LYS A 17 -4.60 20.51 -12.88
N GLY A 18 -4.08 19.39 -13.37
CA GLY A 18 -4.63 18.06 -13.12
C GLY A 18 -4.38 17.58 -11.69
N ASP A 19 -4.68 16.32 -11.41
CA ASP A 19 -4.45 15.69 -10.11
C ASP A 19 -3.24 14.75 -10.17
N MET A 20 -2.49 14.67 -9.07
CA MET A 20 -1.43 13.69 -8.91
C MET A 20 -1.98 12.44 -8.22
N LEU A 21 -1.72 11.28 -8.82
CA LEU A 21 -2.14 9.98 -8.33
C LEU A 21 -0.94 9.25 -7.73
N ILE A 22 -1.04 8.89 -6.45
CA ILE A 22 0.03 8.21 -5.71
C ILE A 22 -0.33 6.74 -5.53
N LYS A 23 0.57 5.88 -6.00
CA LYS A 23 0.52 4.43 -5.78
C LYS A 23 1.44 4.08 -4.60
N LEU A 24 0.86 3.51 -3.55
CA LEU A 24 1.65 2.92 -2.48
C LEU A 24 2.23 1.59 -2.94
N LYS A 25 3.52 1.38 -2.68
CA LYS A 25 4.18 0.09 -2.79
C LYS A 25 4.68 -0.30 -1.40
N VAL A 26 4.19 -1.41 -0.87
CA VAL A 26 4.76 -2.02 0.33
C VAL A 26 6.01 -2.77 -0.09
N VAL A 27 7.12 -2.51 0.58
CA VAL A 27 8.40 -3.23 0.39
C VAL A 27 8.75 -3.95 1.68
N THR A 28 9.30 -5.14 1.56
CA THR A 28 9.74 -5.95 2.70
C THR A 28 11.27 -5.92 2.79
N PRO A 29 11.85 -5.96 4.00
CA PRO A 29 13.29 -6.08 4.16
C PRO A 29 13.79 -7.46 3.66
N ASP A 30 14.96 -7.48 3.03
CA ASP A 30 15.55 -8.72 2.50
C ASP A 30 16.12 -9.63 3.58
N LYS A 31 16.55 -9.05 4.71
CA LYS A 31 17.13 -9.76 5.85
C LYS A 31 16.56 -9.20 7.14
N LEU A 32 16.25 -10.09 8.07
CA LEU A 32 15.73 -9.75 9.39
C LEU A 32 16.73 -10.13 10.48
N SER A 33 16.96 -9.22 11.42
CA SER A 33 17.63 -9.51 12.68
C SER A 33 16.79 -10.47 13.54
N VAL A 34 17.42 -11.06 14.57
CA VAL A 34 16.73 -11.97 15.51
C VAL A 34 15.54 -11.28 16.18
N LYS A 35 15.69 -10.00 16.55
CA LYS A 35 14.64 -9.22 17.21
C LYS A 35 13.45 -8.97 16.28
N GLU A 36 13.70 -8.58 15.03
CA GLU A 36 12.63 -8.33 14.05
C GLU A 36 11.87 -9.61 13.73
N LYS A 37 12.56 -10.74 13.56
CA LYS A 37 11.91 -12.04 13.35
C LYS A 37 10.94 -12.35 14.50
N ARG A 38 11.38 -12.17 15.75
CA ARG A 38 10.53 -12.38 16.92
C ARG A 38 9.29 -11.49 16.91
N LEU A 39 9.45 -10.21 16.58
CA LEU A 39 8.32 -9.27 16.46
C LEU A 39 7.32 -9.69 15.37
N PHE A 40 7.81 -10.17 14.22
CA PHE A 40 6.94 -10.68 13.17
C PHE A 40 6.19 -11.96 13.58
N MET A 41 6.86 -12.87 14.30
CA MET A 41 6.20 -14.07 14.85
C MET A 41 5.13 -13.71 15.89
N ASP A 42 5.42 -12.74 16.77
CA ASP A 42 4.44 -12.28 17.76
C ASP A 42 3.26 -11.58 17.08
N LEU A 43 3.52 -10.80 16.02
CA LEU A 43 2.48 -10.18 15.18
C LEU A 43 1.61 -11.25 14.49
N GLU A 44 2.22 -12.30 13.96
CA GLU A 44 1.51 -13.41 13.31
C GLU A 44 0.50 -14.07 14.27
N ARG A 45 0.89 -14.30 15.53
CA ARG A 45 0.02 -14.92 16.53
C ARG A 45 -1.22 -14.08 16.88
N VAL A 46 -1.11 -12.76 16.82
CA VAL A 46 -2.22 -11.85 17.18
C VAL A 46 -3.00 -11.32 15.97
N SER A 47 -2.42 -11.41 14.77
CA SER A 47 -3.05 -10.91 13.55
C SER A 47 -4.28 -11.76 13.20
N LYS A 48 -5.42 -11.08 13.06
CA LYS A 48 -6.69 -11.70 12.61
C LYS A 48 -6.91 -11.54 11.10
N SER A 49 -5.96 -10.92 10.39
CA SER A 49 -6.12 -10.62 8.97
C SER A 49 -5.64 -11.78 8.11
N ASP A 50 -6.52 -12.29 7.25
CA ASP A 50 -6.16 -13.21 6.18
C ASP A 50 -6.22 -12.47 4.83
N PRO A 51 -5.05 -12.08 4.28
CA PRO A 51 -5.00 -11.34 3.02
C PRO A 51 -5.48 -12.16 1.81
N ARG A 52 -5.59 -13.49 1.93
CA ARG A 52 -5.98 -14.39 0.83
C ARG A 52 -7.44 -14.84 0.89
N LYS A 53 -8.18 -14.50 1.95
CA LYS A 53 -9.59 -14.92 2.15
C LYS A 53 -10.50 -14.66 0.94
N LYS A 54 -10.30 -13.53 0.24
CA LYS A 54 -11.09 -13.16 -0.94
C LYS A 54 -10.81 -14.02 -2.18
N MET A 55 -9.70 -14.76 -2.22
CA MET A 55 -9.33 -15.60 -3.35
C MET A 55 -10.03 -16.96 -3.36
N PHE A 56 -10.48 -17.45 -2.20
CA PHE A 56 -11.06 -18.79 -2.05
C PHE A 56 -12.59 -18.79 -1.85
N ASN A 57 -13.18 -17.64 -1.49
CA ASN A 57 -14.63 -17.50 -1.24
C ASN A 57 -15.47 -17.16 -2.49
N SER A 58 -14.91 -17.30 -3.69
CA SER A 58 -15.64 -17.08 -4.96
C SER A 58 -16.06 -18.42 -5.56
N HIS A 59 -17.06 -19.06 -4.95
CA HIS A 59 -17.85 -20.16 -5.53
C HIS A 59 -19.33 -19.82 -5.40
#